data_AF-A0A3B0C066-F1
#
_entry.id   AF-A0A3B0C066-F1
#
_cell.length_a   1.000
_cell.length_b   1.000
_cell.length_c   1.000
_cell.angle_alpha   90.00
_cell.angle_beta   90.00
_cell.angle_gamma   90.00
#
_symmetry.space_group_name_H-M   'P 1'
#
loop_
_entity.id
_entity.type
_entity.pdbx_description
1 polymer ?
#
loop_
_entity_poly.entity_id
_entity_poly.type
_entity_poly.pdbx_seq_one_letter_code
_entity_poly.pdbx_strand_id
1 'polypeptide(L)'
;MRWEEVRERFPNEWVVYEMLKSRSEGGYCLVDEVAVIDRFDDSSAAMKRYYELHRAQPYREYGFFHTSREKLELREKWAGVGPRWTKT
;
A
#
# COMPACT_ATOMS: atom_id res chain seq x y z
N MET A 1 -0.32 -1.13 11.89
CA MET A 1 -0.14 -2.58 12.10
C MET A 1 0.92 -3.07 11.15
N ARG A 2 1.71 -4.07 11.56
CA ARG A 2 2.71 -4.63 10.65
C ARG A 2 2.05 -5.43 9.53
N TRP A 3 2.69 -5.53 8.37
CA TRP A 3 2.09 -6.23 7.22
C TRP A 3 1.74 -7.70 7.53
N GLU A 4 2.57 -8.39 8.29
CA GLU A 4 2.29 -9.75 8.75
C GLU A 4 0.97 -9.85 9.53
N GLU A 5 0.68 -8.89 10.41
CA GLU A 5 -0.57 -8.85 11.17
C GLU A 5 -1.78 -8.59 10.26
N VAL A 6 -1.60 -7.78 9.21
CA VAL A 6 -2.66 -7.54 8.21
C VAL A 6 -3.05 -8.86 7.54
N ARG A 7 -2.06 -9.66 7.15
CA ARG A 7 -2.28 -10.96 6.48
C ARG A 7 -3.00 -11.95 7.38
N GLU A 8 -2.67 -11.97 8.67
CA GLU A 8 -3.32 -12.85 9.65
C GLU A 8 -4.78 -12.43 9.90
N ARG A 9 -5.05 -11.13 10.01
CA ARG A 9 -6.40 -10.62 10.28
C ARG A 9 -7.31 -10.67 9.07
N PHE A 10 -6.76 -10.48 7.88
CA PHE A 10 -7.50 -10.30 6.63
C PHE A 10 -7.00 -11.27 5.54
N PRO A 11 -7.10 -12.59 5.76
CA PRO A 11 -6.55 -13.57 4.82
C PRO A 11 -7.35 -13.59 3.51
N ASN A 12 -6.64 -13.68 2.38
CA ASN A 12 -7.21 -13.80 1.02
C ASN A 12 -8.09 -12.62 0.59
N GLU A 13 -7.66 -11.41 0.91
CA GLU A 13 -8.39 -10.20 0.56
C GLU A 13 -7.49 -9.13 -0.04
N TRP A 14 -8.10 -8.22 -0.77
CA TRP A 14 -7.51 -6.95 -1.17
C TRP A 14 -7.68 -5.93 -0.05
N VAL A 15 -6.56 -5.38 0.40
CA VAL A 15 -6.52 -4.35 1.44
C VAL A 15 -6.08 -3.04 0.82
N VAL A 16 -6.87 -1.98 1.03
CA VAL A 16 -6.49 -0.59 0.79
C VAL A 16 -5.94 -0.03 2.09
N TYR A 17 -4.77 0.59 2.01
CA TYR A 17 -4.05 1.04 3.20
C TYR A 17 -3.32 2.35 2.96
N GLU A 18 -3.00 3.04 4.05
CA GLU A 18 -1.98 4.09 4.09
C GLU A 18 -0.67 3.51 4.62
N MET A 19 0.42 3.84 3.95
CA MET A 19 1.77 3.52 4.37
C MET A 19 2.16 4.45 5.52
N LEU A 20 2.54 3.88 6.66
CA LEU A 20 2.99 4.64 7.83
C LEU A 20 4.51 4.58 8.00
N LYS A 21 5.10 3.42 7.66
CA LYS A 21 6.54 3.21 7.78
C LYS A 21 7.04 2.30 6.67
N SER A 22 8.16 2.70 6.07
CA SER A 22 8.85 1.91 5.08
C SER A 22 10.36 2.13 5.14
N ARG A 23 11.12 1.16 4.64
CA ARG A 23 12.56 1.28 4.44
C ARG A 23 12.94 1.11 2.97
N SER A 24 14.01 1.77 2.58
CA SER A 24 14.60 1.64 1.25
C SER A 24 15.67 0.55 1.30
N GLU A 25 15.52 -0.47 0.46
CA GLU A 25 16.44 -1.61 0.41
C GLU A 25 16.54 -2.13 -1.02
N GLY A 26 17.75 -2.13 -1.59
CA GLY A 26 18.01 -2.76 -2.90
C GLY A 26 17.20 -2.20 -4.09
N GLY A 27 16.80 -0.93 -4.06
CA GLY A 27 15.94 -0.34 -5.11
C GLY A 27 14.44 -0.52 -4.88
N TYR A 28 14.06 -0.99 -3.69
CA TYR A 28 12.68 -1.20 -3.26
C TYR A 28 12.34 -0.39 -2.00
N CYS A 29 11.10 0.06 -1.93
CA CYS A 29 10.44 0.54 -0.73
C CYS A 29 9.72 -0.66 -0.09
N LEU A 30 10.29 -1.17 1.00
CA LEU A 30 9.72 -2.24 1.80
C LEU A 30 8.82 -1.63 2.87
N VAL A 31 7.54 -1.99 2.86
CA VAL A 31 6.53 -1.41 3.74
C VAL A 31 6.40 -2.26 4.99
N ASP A 32 6.67 -1.61 6.13
CA ASP A 32 6.70 -2.25 7.43
C ASP A 32 5.37 -2.11 8.15
N GLU A 33 4.82 -0.90 8.16
CA GLU A 33 3.62 -0.59 8.91
C GLU A 33 2.61 0.15 8.05
N VAL A 34 1.36 -0.28 8.18
CA VAL A 34 0.22 0.29 7.47
C VAL A 34 -0.93 0.61 8.40
N ALA A 35 -1.73 1.60 8.02
CA ALA A 35 -3.10 1.75 8.50
C ALA A 35 -4.05 1.14 7.45
N VAL A 36 -4.79 0.11 7.83
CA VAL A 36 -5.82 -0.47 6.95
C VAL A 36 -7.02 0.46 6.90
N ILE A 37 -7.42 0.84 5.69
CA ILE A 37 -8.52 1.77 5.44
C ILE A 37 -9.78 1.00 5.07
N ASP A 38 -9.69 0.12 4.07
CA ASP A 38 -10.79 -0.68 3.55
C ASP A 38 -10.31 -2.04 3.05
N ARG A 39 -11.26 -2.98 2.90
CA ARG A 39 -11.02 -4.36 2.47
C ARG A 39 -12.07 -4.80 1.45
N PHE A 40 -11.63 -5.63 0.51
CA PHE A 40 -12.43 -6.07 -0.63
C PHE A 40 -12.06 -7.50 -1.05
N ASP A 41 -13.05 -8.23 -1.55
CA ASP A 41 -12.82 -9.54 -2.17
C ASP A 41 -12.33 -9.41 -3.63
N ASP A 42 -12.47 -8.22 -4.23
CA ASP A 42 -12.12 -7.94 -5.62
C ASP A 42 -11.10 -6.79 -5.76
N SER A 43 -10.18 -7.01 -6.70
CA SER A 43 -9.10 -6.06 -7.03
C SER A 43 -9.61 -4.75 -7.62
N SER A 44 -10.69 -4.77 -8.40
CA SER A 44 -11.21 -3.58 -9.08
C SER A 44 -11.87 -2.64 -8.09
N ALA A 45 -12.58 -3.20 -7.09
CA ALA A 45 -13.14 -2.44 -5.98
C ALA A 45 -12.05 -1.78 -5.13
N ALA A 46 -10.99 -2.51 -4.76
CA ALA A 46 -9.85 -1.96 -4.03
C ALA A 46 -9.13 -0.86 -4.82
N MET A 47 -8.90 -1.09 -6.11
CA MET A 47 -8.27 -0.10 -6.99
C MET A 47 -9.11 1.18 -7.12
N LYS A 48 -10.43 1.05 -7.29
CA LYS A 48 -11.35 2.19 -7.33
C LYS A 48 -11.25 3.01 -6.04
N ARG A 49 -11.27 2.33 -4.89
CA ARG A 49 -11.17 3.00 -3.58
C ARG A 49 -9.83 3.71 -3.39
N TYR A 50 -8.73 3.09 -3.81
CA TYR A 50 -7.42 3.72 -3.84
C TYR A 50 -7.43 5.02 -4.66
N TYR A 51 -8.02 5.02 -5.86
CA TYR A 51 -8.08 6.23 -6.70
C TYR A 51 -8.93 7.35 -6.08
N GLU A 52 -10.04 7.02 -5.41
CA GLU A 52 -10.87 7.99 -4.69
C GLU A 52 -10.07 8.67 -3.57
N LEU A 53 -9.35 7.88 -2.76
CA LEU A 53 -8.51 8.37 -1.68
C LEU A 53 -7.36 9.23 -2.21
N HIS A 54 -6.68 8.77 -3.26
CA HIS A 54 -5.57 9.50 -3.87
C HIS A 54 -6.02 10.82 -4.50
N ARG A 55 -7.19 10.85 -5.14
CA ARG A 55 -7.77 12.09 -5.68
C ARG A 55 -8.13 13.08 -4.57
N ALA A 56 -8.67 12.59 -3.46
CA ALA A 56 -9.09 13.43 -2.34
C ALA A 56 -7.90 13.95 -1.52
N GLN A 57 -6.86 13.14 -1.33
CA GLN A 57 -5.70 13.42 -0.48
C GLN A 57 -4.41 12.94 -1.16
N PRO A 58 -3.95 13.62 -2.24
CA PRO A 58 -2.83 13.16 -3.07
C PRO A 58 -1.47 13.15 -2.34
N TYR A 59 -1.37 13.89 -1.24
CA TYR A 59 -0.16 13.97 -0.41
C TYR A 59 0.01 12.78 0.54
N ARG A 60 -1.03 11.95 0.71
CA ARG A 60 -0.97 10.76 1.57
C ARG A 60 -0.56 9.54 0.77
N GLU A 61 0.16 8.66 1.45
CA GLU A 61 0.85 7.52 0.86
C GLU A 61 -0.06 6.29 0.84
N TYR A 62 -1.05 6.30 -0.05
CA TYR A 62 -1.97 5.16 -0.20
C TYR A 62 -1.40 4.05 -1.08
N GLY A 63 -1.86 2.83 -0.83
CA GLY A 63 -1.63 1.67 -1.68
C GLY A 63 -2.75 0.64 -1.53
N PHE A 64 -2.74 -0.36 -2.40
CA PHE A 64 -3.61 -1.51 -2.26
C PHE A 64 -2.91 -2.77 -2.75
N PHE A 65 -3.00 -3.86 -1.96
CA PHE A 65 -2.45 -5.16 -2.33
C PHE A 65 -3.27 -6.29 -1.73
N HIS A 66 -3.18 -7.44 -2.38
CA HIS A 66 -3.74 -8.68 -1.87
C HIS A 66 -2.88 -9.26 -0.74
N THR A 67 -3.50 -9.75 0.33
CA THR A 67 -2.83 -10.28 1.52
C THR A 67 -2.13 -11.62 1.32
N SER A 68 -2.27 -12.24 0.14
CA SER A 68 -1.42 -13.38 -0.26
C SER A 68 0.05 -13.00 -0.44
N ARG A 69 0.37 -11.70 -0.59
CA ARG A 69 1.76 -11.25 -0.68
C ARG A 69 2.45 -11.35 0.67
N GLU A 70 3.51 -12.16 0.73
CA GLU A 70 4.29 -12.33 1.95
C GLU A 70 4.95 -11.03 2.42
N LYS A 71 5.53 -10.30 1.46
CA LYS A 71 6.17 -8.99 1.68
C LYS A 71 5.47 -7.93 0.84
N LEU A 72 5.46 -6.71 1.37
CA LEU A 72 4.92 -5.56 0.69
C LEU A 72 6.08 -4.71 0.17
N GLU A 73 6.45 -4.96 -1.08
CA GLU A 73 7.63 -4.38 -1.72
C GLU A 73 7.20 -3.57 -2.95
N LEU A 74 7.56 -2.29 -2.99
CA LEU A 74 7.31 -1.42 -4.13
C LEU A 74 8.65 -1.04 -4.77
N ARG A 75 8.73 -1.02 -6.10
CA ARG A 75 9.94 -0.56 -6.78
C ARG A 75 10.10 0.96 -6.62
N GLU A 76 11.28 1.43 -6.21
CA GLU A 76 11.54 2.86 -5.97
C GLU A 76 11.45 3.72 -7.25
N LYS A 77 11.47 3.11 -8.43
CA LYS A 77 11.34 3.78 -9.72
C LYS A 77 9.95 3.61 -10.33
N TRP A 78 9.04 4.51 -9.91
CA TRP A 78 7.96 5.08 -10.72
C TRP A 78 7.84 6.60 -10.42
N ALA A 79 8.97 7.31 -10.45
CA ALA A 79 9.05 8.77 -10.28
C ALA A 79 8.49 9.59 -11.49
N GLY A 80 7.65 8.98 -12.34
CA GLY A 80 7.13 9.61 -13.57
C GLY A 80 5.61 9.69 -13.69
N VAL A 81 4.82 8.87 -12.95
CA VAL A 81 3.34 8.85 -13.03
C VAL A 81 2.66 8.47 -11.70
N GLY A 82 3.37 8.52 -10.56
CA GLY A 82 2.85 8.18 -9.22
C GLY A 82 3.65 8.90 -8.13
N PRO A 83 3.15 8.98 -6.89
CA PRO A 83 3.49 10.02 -5.93
C PRO A 83 5.00 10.13 -5.69
N ARG A 84 5.45 11.37 -5.56
CA ARG A 84 6.83 11.74 -5.26
C ARG A 84 7.14 11.29 -3.82
N TRP A 85 7.65 10.07 -3.67
CA TRP A 85 8.26 9.58 -2.42
C TRP A 85 9.59 10.32 -2.22
N THR A 86 9.56 11.60 -1.84
CA THR A 86 10.75 12.29 -1.34
C THR A 86 10.91 11.95 0.12
N LYS A 87 11.67 10.88 0.41
CA LYS A 87 12.31 10.75 1.72
C LYS A 87 13.42 11.79 1.80
N THR A 88 13.32 12.68 2.78
CA THR A 88 14.46 13.49 3.25
C THR A 88 15.26 12.64 4.23
#